data_AF-B4DFG3-F1
#
_entry.id   AF-B4DFG3-F1
#
_cell.length_a   1.000
_cell.length_b   1.000
_cell.length_c   1.000
_cell.angle_alpha   90.00
_cell.angle_beta   90.00
_cell.angle_gamma   90.00
#
_symmetry.space_group_name_H-M   'P 1'
#
loop_
_entity.id
_entity.type
_entity.pdbx_description
1 polymer ?
#
loop_
_entity_poly.entity_id
_entity_poly.type
_entity_poly.pdbx_seq_one_letter_code
_entity_poly.pdbx_strand_id
1 'polypeptide(L)'
;MKELHLAIPAKITREKLDQVATAVYQMMDQLYQGKMYFPGYFPNELRNIFREQVHLIQNAIIESRIDCQHRCGIFQYETISCNNCTDSHVACFGYNCESSAQWKSAVQGLLNYINNWHK
;
A
#
# COMPACT_ATOMS: atom_id res chain seq x y z
N MET A 1 -2.35 -20.38 10.88
CA MET A 1 -1.82 -19.37 9.96
C MET A 1 -0.90 -18.47 10.77
N LYS A 2 0.38 -18.34 10.39
CA LYS A 2 1.24 -17.32 11.01
C LYS A 2 0.70 -15.97 10.54
N GLU A 3 0.31 -15.12 11.48
CA GLU A 3 -0.10 -13.76 11.17
C GLU A 3 1.02 -13.08 10.38
N LEU A 4 0.65 -12.49 9.25
CA LEU A 4 1.55 -11.73 8.43
C LEU A 4 1.84 -10.43 9.19
N HIS A 5 2.79 -10.47 10.12
CA HIS A 5 3.24 -9.31 10.88
C HIS A 5 3.95 -8.35 9.94
N LEU A 6 3.16 -7.57 9.21
CA LEU A 6 3.65 -6.41 8.49
C LEU A 6 4.00 -5.36 9.53
N ALA A 7 5.29 -5.24 9.86
CA ALA A 7 5.85 -4.11 10.60
C ALA A 7 5.73 -2.77 9.83
N ILE A 8 5.01 -2.78 8.71
CA ILE A 8 4.72 -1.67 7.83
C ILE A 8 3.26 -1.27 8.11
N PRO A 9 2.97 0.03 8.33
CA PRO A 9 1.61 0.46 8.64
C PRO A 9 0.62 -0.10 7.61
N ALA A 10 -0.41 -0.77 8.10
CA ALA A 10 -1.44 -1.45 7.33
C ALA A 10 -2.37 -0.45 6.64
N LYS A 11 -1.81 0.38 5.76
CA LYS A 11 -2.49 1.49 5.10
C LYS A 11 -2.08 1.52 3.64
N ILE A 12 -3.08 1.52 2.76
CA ILE A 12 -2.92 1.46 1.30
C ILE A 12 -3.70 2.61 0.68
N THR A 13 -3.19 3.23 -0.39
CA THR A 13 -3.97 4.25 -1.11
C THR A 13 -5.14 3.60 -1.85
N ARG A 14 -6.22 4.36 -2.07
CA ARG A 14 -7.41 3.83 -2.77
C ARG A 14 -7.08 3.39 -4.18
N GLU A 15 -6.24 4.16 -4.88
CA GLU A 15 -5.76 3.83 -6.23
C GLU A 15 -5.03 2.48 -6.25
N LYS A 16 -4.05 2.28 -5.36
CA LYS A 16 -3.30 1.02 -5.29
C LYS A 16 -4.20 -0.14 -4.90
N LEU A 17 -5.15 0.06 -3.99
CA LEU A 17 -6.12 -0.97 -3.62
C LEU A 17 -7.00 -1.39 -4.81
N ASP A 18 -7.44 -0.43 -5.63
CA ASP A 18 -8.23 -0.68 -6.83
C ASP A 18 -7.44 -1.46 -7.90
N GLN A 19 -6.16 -1.14 -8.07
CA GLN A 19 -5.25 -1.89 -8.94
C GLN A 19 -5.10 -3.35 -8.48
N VAL A 20 -4.91 -3.57 -7.17
CA VAL A 20 -4.85 -4.91 -6.58
C VAL A 20 -6.17 -5.65 -6.82
N ALA A 21 -7.31 -5.02 -6.54
CA ALA A 21 -8.63 -5.63 -6.71
C ALA A 21 -8.87 -6.03 -8.17
N THR A 22 -8.54 -5.16 -9.11
CA THR A 22 -8.64 -5.42 -10.55
C THR A 22 -7.80 -6.63 -10.96
N ALA A 23 -6.54 -6.70 -10.52
CA ALA A 23 -5.67 -7.83 -10.83
C ALA A 23 -6.21 -9.16 -10.26
N VAL A 24 -6.69 -9.16 -9.02
CA VAL A 24 -7.28 -10.35 -8.40
C VAL A 24 -8.55 -10.79 -9.09
N TYR A 25 -9.44 -9.86 -9.46
CA TYR A 25 -10.66 -10.20 -10.20
C TYR A 25 -10.34 -10.80 -11.58
N GLN A 26 -9.33 -10.28 -12.29
CA GLN A 26 -8.88 -10.88 -13.54
C GLN A 26 -8.37 -12.32 -13.36
N MET A 27 -7.61 -12.61 -12.30
CA MET A 27 -7.15 -13.97 -11.99
C MET A 27 -8.33 -14.90 -11.68
N MET A 28 -9.33 -14.40 -10.95
CA MET A 28 -10.55 -15.15 -10.64
C MET A 28 -11.34 -15.47 -11.90
N ASP A 29 -11.53 -14.49 -12.80
CA ASP A 29 -12.21 -14.69 -14.08
C ASP A 29 -11.51 -15.75 -14.93
N GLN A 30 -10.17 -15.73 -14.98
CA GLN A 30 -9.37 -16.76 -15.66
C GLN A 30 -9.55 -18.14 -15.05
N LEU A 31 -9.58 -18.25 -13.71
CA LEU A 31 -9.84 -19.51 -13.02
C LEU A 31 -11.22 -20.08 -13.38
N TYR A 32 -12.26 -19.24 -13.46
CA TYR A 32 -13.61 -19.66 -13.86
C TYR A 32 -13.73 -20.05 -15.33
N GLN A 33 -12.89 -19.48 -16.21
CA GLN A 33 -12.79 -19.89 -17.61
C GLN A 33 -11.99 -21.20 -17.80
N GLY A 34 -11.21 -21.59 -16.78
CA GLY A 34 -10.40 -22.80 -16.77
C GLY A 34 -11.23 -24.08 -16.80
N LYS A 35 -10.63 -25.15 -17.34
CA LYS A 35 -11.26 -26.46 -17.40
C LYS A 35 -11.30 -27.12 -16.02
N MET A 36 -12.48 -27.16 -15.39
CA MET A 36 -12.71 -27.73 -14.03
C MET A 36 -12.61 -29.27 -13.94
N TYR A 37 -12.10 -29.96 -14.96
CA TYR A 37 -12.22 -31.42 -15.07
C TYR A 37 -11.31 -32.21 -14.10
N PHE A 38 -10.42 -31.56 -13.36
CA PHE A 38 -9.53 -32.22 -12.40
C PHE A 38 -9.93 -31.93 -10.94
N PRO A 39 -10.28 -32.96 -10.14
CA PRO A 39 -10.58 -32.80 -8.72
C PRO A 39 -9.42 -32.12 -7.98
N GLY A 40 -9.72 -31.08 -7.21
CA GLY A 40 -8.72 -30.34 -6.45
C GLY A 40 -7.97 -29.24 -7.22
N TYR A 41 -8.14 -29.13 -8.54
CA TYR A 41 -7.55 -28.04 -9.33
C TYR A 41 -8.05 -26.67 -8.83
N PHE A 42 -9.36 -26.48 -8.81
CA PHE A 42 -9.97 -25.21 -8.42
C PHE A 42 -9.54 -24.71 -7.03
N PRO A 43 -9.62 -25.52 -5.94
CA PRO A 43 -9.17 -25.06 -4.62
C PRO A 43 -7.66 -24.82 -4.53
N ASN A 44 -6.84 -25.48 -5.36
CA ASN A 44 -5.39 -25.21 -5.42
C ASN A 44 -5.11 -23.88 -6.10
N GLU A 45 -5.72 -23.61 -7.25
CA GLU A 45 -5.57 -22.33 -7.94
C GLU A 45 -6.13 -21.17 -7.13
N LEU A 46 -7.27 -21.35 -6.46
CA LEU A 46 -7.81 -20.33 -5.57
C LEU A 46 -6.85 -19.99 -4.42
N ARG A 47 -6.15 -21.00 -3.86
CA ARG A 47 -5.09 -20.77 -2.87
C ARG A 47 -3.90 -20.02 -3.43
N ASN A 48 -3.53 -20.27 -4.69
CA ASN A 48 -2.47 -19.52 -5.38
C ASN A 48 -2.88 -18.06 -5.57
N ILE A 49 -4.11 -17.80 -6.04
CA ILE A 49 -4.67 -16.45 -6.18
C ILE A 49 -4.67 -15.71 -4.84
N PHE A 50 -5.07 -16.38 -3.75
CA PHE A 50 -5.03 -15.76 -2.42
C PHE A 50 -3.61 -15.39 -1.97
N ARG A 51 -2.61 -16.24 -2.24
CA ARG A 51 -1.20 -15.92 -1.94
C ARG A 51 -0.72 -14.74 -2.78
N GLU A 52 -1.08 -14.70 -4.05
CA GLU A 52 -0.73 -13.63 -4.95
C GLU A 52 -1.37 -12.30 -4.53
N GLN A 53 -2.65 -12.33 -4.14
CA GLN A 53 -3.35 -11.18 -3.56
C GLN A 53 -2.58 -10.62 -2.35
N VAL A 54 -2.09 -11.47 -1.46
CA VAL A 54 -1.28 -11.02 -0.31
C VAL A 54 -0.01 -10.32 -0.79
N HIS A 55 0.70 -10.87 -1.78
CA HIS A 55 1.90 -10.24 -2.34
C HIS A 55 1.62 -8.89 -3.00
N LEU A 56 0.55 -8.79 -3.79
CA LEU A 56 0.12 -7.55 -4.43
C LEU A 56 -0.18 -6.45 -3.40
N ILE A 57 -0.89 -6.79 -2.31
CA ILE A 57 -1.17 -5.84 -1.22
C ILE A 57 0.13 -5.39 -0.56
N GLN A 58 1.05 -6.31 -0.25
CA GLN A 58 2.33 -5.97 0.37
C GLN A 58 3.14 -5.03 -0.51
N ASN A 59 3.27 -5.33 -1.80
CA ASN A 59 4.00 -4.52 -2.75
C ASN A 59 3.38 -3.12 -2.88
N ALA A 60 2.06 -3.03 -2.98
CA ALA A 60 1.34 -1.75 -3.04
C ALA A 60 1.61 -0.84 -1.83
N ILE A 61 1.66 -1.42 -0.62
CA ILE A 61 1.97 -0.67 0.61
C ILE A 61 3.44 -0.21 0.60
N ILE A 62 4.37 -1.07 0.17
CA ILE A 62 5.80 -0.75 0.08
C ILE A 62 6.04 0.35 -0.96
N GLU A 63 5.48 0.23 -2.15
CA GLU A 63 5.58 1.22 -3.22
C GLU A 63 5.08 2.59 -2.76
N SER A 64 3.92 2.65 -2.10
CA SER A 64 3.36 3.91 -1.57
C SER A 64 4.33 4.61 -0.63
N ARG A 65 5.11 3.83 0.17
CA ARG A 65 6.13 4.38 1.06
C ARG A 65 7.37 4.85 0.31
N ILE A 66 7.82 4.07 -0.67
CA ILE A 66 8.95 4.41 -1.54
C ILE A 66 8.63 5.70 -2.30
N ASP A 67 7.45 5.82 -2.88
CA ASP A 67 6.99 7.00 -3.62
C ASP A 67 7.02 8.27 -2.75
N CYS A 68 6.68 8.14 -1.47
CA CYS A 68 6.86 9.26 -0.55
C CYS A 68 8.34 9.64 -0.38
N GLN A 69 9.20 8.66 -0.13
CA GLN A 69 10.63 8.91 0.12
C GLN A 69 11.32 9.61 -1.07
N HIS A 70 10.83 9.37 -2.29
CA HIS A 70 11.32 9.98 -3.52
C HIS A 70 10.88 11.42 -3.74
N ARG A 71 10.07 11.99 -2.86
CA ARG A 71 9.68 13.41 -2.89
C ARG A 71 10.52 14.22 -1.89
N CYS A 72 10.38 15.55 -1.92
CA CYS A 72 11.01 16.46 -0.95
C CYS A 72 9.95 17.06 -0.02
N GLY A 73 10.08 16.84 1.29
CA GLY A 73 9.20 17.45 2.30
C GLY A 73 8.05 16.55 2.76
N ILE A 74 7.09 17.13 3.50
CA ILE A 74 5.95 16.38 4.02
C ILE A 74 4.89 16.21 2.94
N PHE A 75 4.45 14.98 2.76
CA PHE A 75 3.28 14.66 1.96
C PHE A 75 2.26 13.94 2.82
N GLN A 76 1.00 14.29 2.62
CA GLN A 76 -0.12 13.58 3.19
C GLN A 76 -0.89 12.94 2.06
N TYR A 77 -1.21 11.67 2.21
CA TYR A 77 -2.03 10.95 1.25
C TYR A 77 -3.16 10.22 1.95
N GLU A 78 -4.28 10.14 1.25
CA GLU A 78 -5.47 9.41 1.67
C GLU A 78 -5.20 7.92 1.53
N THR A 79 -5.60 7.17 2.55
CA THR A 79 -5.36 5.74 2.68
C THR A 79 -6.58 5.06 3.24
N ILE A 80 -6.70 3.76 3.02
CA ILE A 80 -7.65 2.90 3.70
C ILE A 80 -6.86 2.05 4.69
N SER A 81 -7.34 1.98 5.92
CA SER A 81 -6.77 1.12 6.95
C SER A 81 -7.18 -0.34 6.72
N CYS A 82 -6.20 -1.24 6.61
CA CYS A 82 -6.48 -2.66 6.39
C CYS A 82 -7.10 -3.36 7.61
N ASN A 83 -7.05 -2.73 8.80
CA ASN A 83 -7.57 -3.32 10.04
C ASN A 83 -9.08 -3.13 10.23
N ASN A 84 -9.62 -2.01 9.75
CA ASN A 84 -11.00 -1.60 10.00
C ASN A 84 -11.70 -1.03 8.75
N CYS A 85 -11.03 -1.00 7.60
CA CYS A 85 -11.55 -0.55 6.32
C CYS A 85 -12.07 0.90 6.32
N THR A 86 -11.63 1.74 7.25
CA THR A 86 -12.00 3.16 7.28
C THR A 86 -11.01 3.99 6.48
N ASP A 87 -11.49 5.09 5.91
CA ASP A 87 -10.63 6.13 5.36
C ASP A 87 -9.71 6.67 6.47
N SER A 88 -8.46 6.90 6.11
CA SER A 88 -7.38 7.34 6.97
C SER A 88 -6.44 8.22 6.18
N HIS A 89 -5.53 8.88 6.87
CA HIS A 89 -4.46 9.61 6.24
C HIS A 89 -3.13 9.18 6.85
N VAL A 90 -2.09 9.26 6.03
CA VAL A 90 -0.72 9.08 6.45
C VAL A 90 0.06 10.29 6.00
N ALA A 91 0.72 10.93 6.95
CA ALA A 91 1.78 11.89 6.64
C ALA A 91 3.10 11.13 6.57
N CYS A 92 3.94 11.52 5.63
CA CYS A 92 5.26 10.96 5.43
C CYS A 92 6.23 12.09 5.06
N PHE A 93 7.51 11.89 5.32
CA PHE A 93 8.55 12.85 4.96
C PHE A 93 9.44 12.26 3.86
N GLY A 94 9.51 12.96 2.74
CA GLY A 94 10.38 12.64 1.63
C GLY A 94 11.74 13.32 1.76
N TYR A 95 12.80 12.59 1.40
CA TYR A 95 14.19 13.03 1.59
C TYR A 95 14.86 13.51 0.31
N ASN A 96 14.22 13.29 -0.84
CA ASN A 96 14.80 13.54 -2.15
C ASN A 96 14.59 15.00 -2.57
N CYS A 97 15.39 15.90 -2.01
CA CYS A 97 15.39 17.33 -2.32
C CYS A 97 16.51 17.68 -3.30
N GLU A 98 16.20 18.48 -4.32
CA GLU A 98 17.15 18.82 -5.40
C GLU A 98 18.10 19.97 -5.01
N SER A 99 17.82 20.68 -3.91
CA SER A 99 18.65 21.79 -3.44
C SER A 99 18.64 21.93 -1.92
N SER A 100 19.68 22.56 -1.38
CA SER A 100 19.78 22.91 0.04
C SER A 100 18.65 23.85 0.49
N ALA A 101 18.17 24.73 -0.41
CA ALA A 101 17.03 25.60 -0.16
C ALA A 101 15.73 24.79 0.02
N GLN A 102 15.46 23.83 -0.89
CA GLN A 102 14.33 22.90 -0.76
C GLN A 102 14.43 22.07 0.51
N TRP A 103 15.61 21.50 0.82
CA TRP A 103 15.83 20.73 2.03
C TRP A 103 15.55 21.54 3.29
N LYS A 104 16.05 22.79 3.36
CA LYS A 104 15.78 23.69 4.48
C LYS A 104 14.29 23.97 4.66
N SER A 105 13.58 24.22 3.55
CA SER A 105 12.12 24.41 3.57
C SER A 105 11.38 23.16 4.05
N ALA A 106 11.77 21.99 3.56
CA ALA A 106 11.20 20.70 3.95
C ALA A 106 11.36 20.46 5.45
N VAL A 107 12.57 20.62 6.00
CA VAL A 107 12.85 20.45 7.43
C VAL A 107 12.08 21.46 8.28
N GLN A 108 11.97 22.72 7.84
CA GLN A 108 11.16 23.72 8.54
C GLN A 108 9.68 23.32 8.58
N GLY A 109 9.15 22.79 7.47
CA GLY A 109 7.80 22.23 7.41
C GLY A 109 7.62 21.07 8.39
N LEU A 110 8.61 20.17 8.49
CA LEU A 110 8.60 19.06 9.44
C LEU A 110 8.55 19.53 10.89
N LEU A 111 9.37 20.51 11.26
CA LEU A 111 9.36 21.12 12.59
C LEU A 111 7.99 21.71 12.93
N ASN A 112 7.39 22.45 11.98
CA ASN A 112 6.05 23.02 12.17
C ASN A 112 4.98 21.94 12.34
N TYR A 113 5.04 20.87 11.54
CA TYR A 113 4.12 19.73 11.65
C TYR A 113 4.22 19.08 13.02
N ILE A 114 5.42 18.76 13.50
CA ILE A 114 5.66 18.17 14.83
C ILE A 114 5.13 19.09 15.94
N ASN A 115 5.42 20.39 15.87
CA ASN A 115 4.97 21.36 16.87
C ASN A 115 3.45 21.49 16.95
N ASN A 116 2.76 21.36 15.81
CA ASN A 116 1.30 21.38 15.77
C ASN A 116 0.69 20.04 16.20
N TRP A 117 1.42 18.92 16.05
CA TRP A 117 0.97 17.59 16.44
C TRP A 117 0.92 17.39 17.96
N HIS A 118 1.71 18.17 18.71
CA HIS A 118 1.77 18.13 20.18
C HIS A 118 0.82 19.12 20.88
N LYS A 119 -0.07 19.78 20.12
CA LYS A 119 -1.14 20.65 20.66
C LYS A 119 -2.49 19.97 20.52
#